data_AF-A0A918A610-F1
#
_entry.id   AF-A0A918A610-F1
#
_cell.length_a   1.000
_cell.length_b   1.000
_cell.length_c   1.000
_cell.angle_alpha   90.00
_cell.angle_beta   90.00
_cell.angle_gamma   90.00
#
_symmetry.space_group_name_H-M   'P 1'
#
loop_
_entity.id
_entity.type
_entity.pdbx_description
1 polymer ?
#
loop_
_entity_poly.entity_id
_entity_poly.type
_entity_poly.pdbx_seq_one_letter_code
_entity_poly.pdbx_strand_id
1 'polypeptide(L)'
;MSIADLGIKPIDFCSYFILVSPALRDAAARPLRRARHRGRPCQGVQAPRWCDECEQTIADLLLEGYNRLSDTMSGTPPRTKTGEPIREMDAIAQWLATPLTAEELHQAAAQIRRRPAPHELPYIRAARAQLVHYELRSIEAKVARADAQARGASAQPARDLKTAAWAAPLRTDDHEFELLLNAILRLRKGARDPLDIPGDLIDRASGMDRSHAQRMLRNKLEQLRQLHPAFYCANVVTYLSTTEELSASAQTTVSAPEELIIDRENAHFARRTLTALIADQGARQAKDHYRALLRAISATVLPSGPQLLAWVTRQFSIDMKAAETFVRTLIRLACSAGLDWVAAECT
;
A
#
# COMPACT_ATOMS: atom_id res chain seq x y z
N MET A 1 -12.72 32.23 32.74
CA MET A 1 -12.49 31.02 33.56
C MET A 1 -11.98 29.94 32.65
N SER A 2 -10.78 29.43 32.91
CA SER A 2 -10.23 28.31 32.17
C SER A 2 -10.96 27.03 32.57
N ILE A 3 -11.12 26.08 31.65
CA ILE A 3 -11.70 24.75 31.92
C ILE A 3 -10.92 24.03 33.04
N ALA A 4 -9.60 24.29 33.14
CA ALA A 4 -8.74 23.77 34.20
C ALA A 4 -9.14 24.25 35.61
N ASP A 5 -9.77 25.43 35.73
CA ASP A 5 -10.16 26.01 37.02
C ASP A 5 -11.40 25.32 37.62
N LEU A 6 -12.12 24.52 36.83
CA LEU A 6 -13.38 23.88 37.21
C LEU A 6 -13.20 22.46 37.78
N GLY A 7 -11.96 21.95 37.89
CA GLY A 7 -11.70 20.59 38.40
C GLY A 7 -12.30 19.47 37.55
N ILE A 8 -12.56 19.74 36.27
CA ILE A 8 -13.20 18.83 35.33
C ILE A 8 -12.26 17.66 35.07
N LYS A 9 -12.73 16.43 35.36
CA LYS A 9 -12.00 15.22 34.96
C LYS A 9 -12.13 15.01 33.45
N PRO A 10 -11.04 14.65 32.76
CA PRO A 10 -11.13 14.29 31.35
C PRO A 10 -12.09 13.11 31.16
N ILE A 11 -12.80 13.10 30.02
CA ILE A 11 -13.59 11.95 29.59
C ILE A 11 -12.68 10.71 29.52
N ASP A 12 -13.18 9.56 29.94
CA ASP A 12 -12.41 8.32 29.83
C ASP A 12 -12.33 7.83 28.37
N PHE A 13 -11.34 7.00 28.08
CA PHE A 13 -11.14 6.49 26.72
C PHE A 13 -12.30 5.64 26.21
N CYS A 14 -13.01 4.89 27.05
CA CYS A 14 -14.14 4.06 26.62
C CYS A 14 -15.29 4.96 26.14
N SER A 15 -15.59 6.02 26.88
CA SER A 15 -16.62 7.00 26.49
C SER A 15 -16.23 7.75 25.21
N TYR A 16 -14.96 8.17 25.08
CA TYR A 16 -14.45 8.74 23.83
C TYR A 16 -14.57 7.76 22.65
N PHE A 17 -14.22 6.50 22.87
CA PHE A 17 -14.28 5.45 21.85
C PHE A 17 -15.72 5.24 21.36
N ILE A 18 -16.70 5.12 22.26
CA ILE A 18 -18.13 5.01 21.92
C ILE A 18 -18.58 6.19 21.06
N LEU A 19 -18.14 7.39 21.42
CA LEU A 19 -18.55 8.63 20.76
C LEU A 19 -17.98 8.75 19.33
N VAL A 20 -16.70 8.47 19.15
CA VAL A 20 -15.95 8.83 17.93
C VAL A 20 -15.76 7.65 16.98
N SER A 21 -15.50 6.45 17.50
CA SER A 21 -15.11 5.26 16.71
C SER A 21 -16.08 4.95 15.57
N PRO A 22 -17.43 4.96 15.76
CA PRO A 22 -18.35 4.66 14.67
C PRO A 22 -18.25 5.64 13.49
N ALA A 23 -18.18 6.94 13.78
CA ALA A 23 -18.09 7.97 12.75
C ALA A 23 -16.71 8.01 12.08
N LEU A 24 -15.64 7.81 12.86
CA LEU A 24 -14.28 7.76 12.36
C LEU A 24 -14.08 6.59 11.40
N ARG A 25 -14.54 5.38 11.76
CA ARG A 25 -14.46 4.20 10.89
C ARG A 25 -15.18 4.43 9.57
N ASP A 26 -16.42 4.91 9.60
CA ASP A 26 -17.18 5.19 8.37
C ASP A 26 -16.47 6.22 7.47
N ALA A 27 -15.97 7.30 8.07
CA ALA A 27 -15.28 8.36 7.34
C ALA A 27 -13.90 7.92 6.79
N ALA A 28 -13.19 7.06 7.52
CA ALA A 28 -11.84 6.60 7.19
C ALA A 28 -11.84 5.45 6.17
N ALA A 29 -12.96 4.73 6.00
CA ALA A 29 -13.06 3.59 5.10
C ALA A 29 -12.56 3.91 3.67
N ARG A 30 -13.04 5.02 3.08
CA ARG A 30 -12.67 5.37 1.69
C ARG A 30 -11.22 5.87 1.56
N PRO A 31 -10.72 6.78 2.42
CA PRO A 31 -9.31 7.16 2.41
C PRO A 31 -8.36 5.99 2.59
N LEU A 32 -8.59 5.11 3.57
CA LEU A 32 -7.73 3.95 3.81
C LEU A 32 -7.78 2.95 2.66
N ARG A 33 -8.96 2.76 2.06
CA ARG A 33 -9.11 1.96 0.84
C ARG A 33 -8.24 2.47 -0.30
N ARG A 34 -8.17 3.79 -0.49
CA ARG A 34 -7.30 4.39 -1.52
C ARG A 34 -5.82 4.25 -1.16
N ALA A 35 -5.47 4.49 0.10
CA ALA A 35 -4.09 4.50 0.58
C ALA A 35 -3.46 3.10 0.60
N ARG A 36 -4.10 2.12 1.25
CA ARG A 36 -3.56 0.76 1.45
C ARG A 36 -3.95 -0.22 0.35
N HIS A 37 -5.16 -0.09 -0.20
CA HIS A 37 -5.75 -1.12 -1.06
C HIS A 37 -5.92 -0.68 -2.52
N ARG A 38 -5.30 0.44 -2.93
CA ARG A 38 -5.39 0.97 -4.31
C ARG A 38 -6.84 1.10 -4.80
N GLY A 39 -7.75 1.45 -3.90
CA GLY A 39 -9.18 1.58 -4.17
C GLY A 39 -10.00 0.29 -4.11
N ARG A 40 -9.37 -0.89 -3.99
CA ARG A 40 -10.07 -2.18 -3.82
C ARG A 40 -10.64 -2.32 -2.40
N PRO A 41 -11.77 -3.01 -2.20
CA PRO A 41 -12.32 -3.24 -0.86
C PRO A 41 -11.27 -3.83 0.10
N CYS A 42 -11.27 -3.36 1.34
CA CYS A 42 -10.48 -3.95 2.42
C CYS A 42 -11.02 -5.38 2.69
N GLN A 43 -10.13 -6.37 2.77
CA GLN A 43 -10.48 -7.76 3.05
C GLN A 43 -9.84 -8.16 4.37
N GLY A 44 -10.56 -7.99 5.48
CA GLY A 44 -10.17 -8.60 6.76
C GLY A 44 -10.37 -10.11 6.74
N VAL A 45 -9.75 -10.80 7.70
CA VAL A 45 -9.81 -12.27 7.86
C VAL A 45 -11.26 -12.78 7.94
N GLN A 46 -12.18 -11.94 8.44
CA GLN A 46 -13.61 -12.19 8.44
C GLN A 46 -14.32 -11.02 7.74
N ALA A 47 -14.76 -11.17 6.49
CA ALA A 47 -15.58 -10.15 5.84
C ALA A 47 -16.87 -9.92 6.67
N PRO A 48 -17.31 -8.66 6.90
CA PRO A 48 -16.89 -7.39 6.29
C PRO A 48 -15.89 -6.57 7.15
N ARG A 49 -15.06 -7.22 7.96
CA ARG A 49 -14.10 -6.52 8.83
C ARG A 49 -12.93 -5.95 8.04
N TRP A 50 -12.32 -4.92 8.62
CA TRP A 50 -11.10 -4.34 8.08
C TRP A 50 -9.93 -5.31 8.29
N CYS A 51 -8.87 -5.17 7.51
CA CYS A 51 -7.62 -5.87 7.77
C CYS A 51 -6.92 -5.28 9.00
N ASP A 52 -6.01 -6.04 9.59
CA ASP A 52 -5.33 -5.68 10.83
C ASP A 52 -4.57 -4.35 10.72
N GLU A 53 -3.97 -4.06 9.57
CA GLU A 53 -3.31 -2.77 9.33
C GLU A 53 -4.28 -1.58 9.33
N CYS A 54 -5.47 -1.75 8.75
CA CYS A 54 -6.50 -0.73 8.77
C CYS A 54 -7.08 -0.56 10.18
N GLU A 55 -7.26 -1.65 10.92
CA GLU A 55 -7.68 -1.62 12.34
C GLU A 55 -6.64 -0.91 13.21
N GLN A 56 -5.36 -1.23 13.06
CA GLN A 56 -4.28 -0.56 13.78
C GLN A 56 -4.25 0.93 13.46
N THR A 57 -4.40 1.30 12.19
CA THR A 57 -4.45 2.72 11.80
C THR A 57 -5.61 3.46 12.49
N ILE A 58 -6.78 2.82 12.66
CA ILE A 58 -7.89 3.42 13.42
C ILE A 58 -7.59 3.52 14.90
N ALA A 59 -7.00 2.48 15.49
CA ALA A 59 -6.61 2.50 16.90
C ALA A 59 -5.64 3.67 17.17
N ASP A 60 -4.64 3.86 16.31
CA ASP A 60 -3.68 4.96 16.41
C ASP A 60 -4.38 6.33 16.32
N LEU A 61 -5.29 6.51 15.36
CA LEU A 61 -6.07 7.75 15.22
C LEU A 61 -6.98 8.03 16.41
N LEU A 62 -7.58 6.99 17.00
CA LEU A 62 -8.40 7.12 18.20
C LEU A 62 -7.57 7.55 19.40
N LEU A 63 -6.37 6.97 19.57
CA LEU A 63 -5.44 7.35 20.63
C LEU A 63 -4.90 8.78 20.43
N GLU A 64 -4.51 9.15 19.21
CA GLU A 64 -4.04 10.51 18.87
C GLU A 64 -5.13 11.55 19.17
N GLY A 65 -6.37 11.29 18.72
CA GLY A 65 -7.51 12.17 18.96
C GLY A 65 -7.93 12.25 20.43
N TYR A 66 -7.87 11.13 21.16
CA TYR A 66 -8.14 11.09 22.60
C TYR A 66 -7.12 11.92 23.38
N ASN A 67 -5.82 11.71 23.13
CA ASN A 67 -4.76 12.46 23.80
C ASN A 67 -4.93 13.96 23.56
N ARG A 68 -5.22 14.37 22.32
CA ARG A 68 -5.46 15.78 22.00
C ARG A 68 -6.67 16.36 22.74
N LEU A 69 -7.75 15.60 22.87
CA LEU A 69 -8.92 16.03 23.65
C LEU A 69 -8.61 16.10 25.15
N SER A 70 -7.93 15.08 25.68
CA SER A 70 -7.50 15.02 27.08
C SER A 70 -6.61 16.21 27.44
N ASP A 71 -5.65 16.55 26.59
CA ASP A 71 -4.79 17.74 26.72
C ASP A 71 -5.64 19.02 26.73
N THR A 72 -6.58 19.14 25.80
CA THR A 72 -7.52 20.29 25.75
C THR A 72 -8.31 20.42 27.06
N MET A 73 -8.87 19.33 27.57
CA MET A 73 -9.62 19.32 28.84
C MET A 73 -8.72 19.62 30.05
N SER A 74 -7.43 19.31 29.95
CA SER A 74 -6.41 19.61 30.96
C SER A 74 -5.85 21.04 30.85
N GLY A 75 -6.38 21.88 29.95
CA GLY A 75 -6.01 23.28 29.82
C GLY A 75 -4.92 23.57 28.79
N THR A 76 -4.54 22.60 27.96
CA THR A 76 -3.57 22.77 26.86
C THR A 76 -4.25 22.62 25.49
N PRO A 77 -5.14 23.54 25.10
CA PRO A 77 -5.86 23.44 23.84
C PRO A 77 -4.92 23.55 22.63
N PRO A 78 -5.17 22.79 21.56
CA PRO A 78 -4.41 22.91 20.32
C PRO A 78 -4.58 24.31 19.72
N ARG A 79 -3.53 24.77 19.04
CA ARG A 79 -3.45 26.12 18.47
C ARG A 79 -3.37 26.09 16.95
N THR A 80 -3.90 27.12 16.32
CA THR A 80 -3.76 27.38 14.89
C THR A 80 -2.33 27.78 14.54
N LYS A 81 -2.03 27.91 13.25
CA LYS A 81 -0.72 28.41 12.77
C LYS A 81 -0.40 29.83 13.25
N THR A 82 -1.41 30.64 13.55
CA THR A 82 -1.27 31.99 14.10
C THR A 82 -1.16 32.00 15.63
N GLY A 83 -1.15 30.82 16.26
CA GLY A 83 -1.03 30.67 17.72
C GLY A 83 -2.35 30.80 18.48
N GLU A 84 -3.48 31.00 17.80
CA GLU A 84 -4.80 31.13 18.43
C GLU A 84 -5.37 29.76 18.84
N PRO A 85 -6.06 29.63 19.99
CA PRO A 85 -6.75 28.40 20.36
C PRO A 85 -7.82 27.98 19.34
N ILE A 86 -7.97 26.68 19.11
CA ILE A 86 -9.02 26.13 18.24
C ILE A 86 -10.36 26.13 18.97
N ARG A 87 -11.25 27.07 18.61
CA ARG A 87 -12.55 27.29 19.26
C ARG A 87 -13.44 26.04 19.28
N GLU A 88 -13.37 25.21 18.25
CA GLU A 88 -14.13 23.96 18.17
C GLU A 88 -13.71 22.97 19.26
N MET A 89 -12.42 22.91 19.60
CA MET A 89 -11.92 22.03 20.66
C MET A 89 -12.40 22.48 22.04
N ASP A 90 -12.43 23.79 22.27
CA ASP A 90 -12.99 24.35 23.51
C ASP A 90 -14.48 24.04 23.65
N ALA A 91 -15.27 24.18 22.57
CA ALA A 91 -16.69 23.85 22.57
C ALA A 91 -16.95 22.36 22.86
N ILE A 92 -16.11 21.46 22.36
CA ILE A 92 -16.18 20.03 22.65
C ILE A 92 -15.83 19.78 24.12
N ALA A 93 -14.73 20.37 24.62
CA ALA A 93 -14.29 20.19 26.00
C ALA A 93 -15.34 20.69 27.01
N GLN A 94 -15.99 21.83 26.75
CA GLN A 94 -17.09 22.35 27.57
C GLN A 94 -18.31 21.43 27.56
N TRP A 95 -18.67 20.88 26.39
CA TRP A 95 -19.75 19.94 26.29
C TRP A 95 -19.47 18.64 27.05
N LEU A 96 -18.28 18.05 26.86
CA LEU A 96 -17.90 16.79 27.53
C LEU A 96 -17.55 16.96 29.01
N ALA A 97 -17.40 18.19 29.50
CA ALA A 97 -17.31 18.48 30.92
C ALA A 97 -18.65 18.30 31.65
N THR A 98 -19.77 18.35 30.93
CA THR A 98 -21.08 18.03 31.51
C THR A 98 -21.20 16.51 31.71
N PRO A 99 -21.74 16.04 32.84
CA PRO A 99 -22.00 14.61 33.03
C PRO A 99 -22.97 14.12 31.96
N LEU A 100 -22.53 13.17 31.13
CA LEU A 100 -23.36 12.52 30.11
C LEU A 100 -23.67 11.10 30.54
N THR A 101 -24.91 10.69 30.37
CA THR A 101 -25.33 9.29 30.47
C THR A 101 -24.82 8.49 29.25
N ALA A 102 -24.76 7.17 29.39
CA ALA A 102 -24.40 6.28 28.27
C ALA A 102 -25.36 6.45 27.08
N GLU A 103 -26.66 6.67 27.34
CA GLU A 103 -27.66 6.87 26.29
C GLU A 103 -27.41 8.18 25.52
N GLU A 104 -27.17 9.29 26.21
CA GLU A 104 -26.84 10.58 25.58
C GLU A 104 -25.57 10.48 24.74
N LEU A 105 -24.56 9.75 25.23
CA LEU A 105 -23.32 9.51 24.49
C LEU A 105 -23.57 8.72 23.19
N HIS A 106 -24.40 7.66 23.24
CA HIS A 106 -24.79 6.90 22.06
C HIS A 106 -25.61 7.74 21.07
N GLN A 107 -26.53 8.56 21.56
CA GLN A 107 -27.30 9.49 20.73
C GLN A 107 -26.37 10.51 20.04
N ALA A 108 -25.42 11.08 20.77
CA ALA A 108 -24.42 11.99 20.22
C ALA A 108 -23.53 11.30 19.17
N ALA A 109 -23.07 10.07 19.43
CA ALA A 109 -22.30 9.28 18.47
C ALA A 109 -23.08 9.06 17.16
N ALA A 110 -24.37 8.73 17.27
CA ALA A 110 -25.25 8.59 16.11
C ALA A 110 -25.41 9.90 15.33
N GLN A 111 -25.47 11.04 16.01
CA GLN A 111 -25.51 12.35 15.36
C GLN A 111 -24.20 12.69 14.67
N ILE A 112 -23.04 12.50 15.31
CA ILE A 112 -21.71 12.73 14.73
C ILE A 112 -21.53 11.89 13.45
N ARG A 113 -22.01 10.64 13.45
CA ARG A 113 -21.94 9.73 12.30
C ARG A 113 -22.79 10.19 11.10
N ARG A 114 -23.90 10.88 11.33
CA ARG A 114 -24.81 11.34 10.27
C ARG A 114 -24.20 12.48 9.45
N ARG A 115 -24.78 12.73 8.26
CA ARG A 115 -24.42 13.90 7.45
C ARG A 115 -24.82 15.20 8.19
N PRO A 116 -24.06 16.30 8.00
CA PRO A 116 -24.39 17.59 8.60
C PRO A 116 -25.81 18.05 8.25
N ALA A 117 -26.51 18.60 9.22
CA ALA A 117 -27.84 19.18 9.07
C ALA A 117 -27.84 20.69 9.42
N PRO A 118 -28.73 21.53 8.83
CA PRO A 118 -28.75 22.98 9.06
C PRO A 118 -28.92 23.41 10.52
N HIS A 119 -29.63 22.62 11.33
CA HIS A 119 -29.91 22.90 12.75
C HIS A 119 -29.11 22.03 13.70
N GLU A 120 -27.95 21.55 13.26
CA GLU A 120 -27.07 20.75 14.09
C GLU A 120 -26.45 21.56 15.24
N LEU A 121 -26.46 20.95 16.43
CA LEU A 121 -25.87 21.50 17.64
C LEU A 121 -24.38 21.84 17.42
N PRO A 122 -23.91 23.02 17.82
CA PRO A 122 -22.54 23.46 17.52
C PRO A 122 -21.44 22.48 17.97
N TYR A 123 -21.61 21.85 19.13
CA TYR A 123 -20.63 20.90 19.67
C TYR A 123 -20.58 19.57 18.87
N ILE A 124 -21.70 19.10 18.31
CA ILE A 124 -21.73 17.92 17.43
C ILE A 124 -20.97 18.22 16.13
N ARG A 125 -21.19 19.41 15.57
CA ARG A 125 -20.48 19.88 14.37
C ARG A 125 -18.99 20.00 14.63
N ALA A 126 -18.61 20.60 15.76
CA ALA A 126 -17.24 20.71 16.21
C ALA A 126 -16.59 19.33 16.39
N ALA A 127 -17.25 18.41 17.10
CA ALA A 127 -16.77 17.05 17.31
C ALA A 127 -16.55 16.30 15.99
N ARG A 128 -17.50 16.38 15.05
CA ARG A 128 -17.33 15.79 13.72
C ARG A 128 -16.15 16.42 12.95
N ALA A 129 -16.00 17.74 13.02
CA ALA A 129 -14.92 18.43 12.33
C ALA A 129 -13.54 18.07 12.90
N GLN A 130 -13.38 18.13 14.22
CA GLN A 130 -12.09 17.99 14.89
C GLN A 130 -11.74 16.53 15.23
N LEU A 131 -12.66 15.76 15.79
CA LEU A 131 -12.37 14.40 16.25
C LEU A 131 -12.47 13.34 15.14
N VAL A 132 -13.19 13.65 14.06
CA VAL A 132 -13.35 12.72 12.92
C VAL A 132 -12.60 13.20 11.69
N HIS A 133 -12.95 14.35 11.13
CA HIS A 133 -12.45 14.73 9.81
C HIS A 133 -11.05 15.33 9.81
N TYR A 134 -10.66 16.05 10.86
CA TYR A 134 -9.32 16.65 10.95
C TYR A 134 -8.23 15.57 10.84
N GLU A 135 -8.36 14.48 11.58
CA GLU A 135 -7.44 13.34 11.53
C GLU A 135 -7.28 12.75 10.13
N LEU A 136 -8.39 12.73 9.38
CA LEU A 136 -8.44 12.12 8.06
C LEU A 136 -7.92 13.02 6.94
N ARG A 137 -7.70 14.32 7.17
CA ARG A 137 -7.22 15.24 6.12
C ARG A 137 -5.89 14.82 5.51
N SER A 138 -5.03 14.18 6.30
CA SER A 138 -3.69 13.77 5.88
C SER A 138 -3.48 12.26 5.89
N ILE A 139 -4.53 11.46 6.14
CA ILE A 139 -4.38 10.02 6.40
C ILE A 139 -3.76 9.27 5.22
N GLU A 140 -4.16 9.60 3.98
CA GLU A 140 -3.61 8.94 2.81
C GLU A 140 -2.10 9.18 2.68
N ALA A 141 -1.67 10.42 2.96
CA ALA A 141 -0.26 10.77 2.95
C ALA A 141 0.50 10.17 4.15
N LYS A 142 -0.09 10.16 5.35
CA LYS A 142 0.49 9.52 6.55
C LYS A 142 0.70 8.02 6.30
N VAL A 143 -0.34 7.31 5.87
CA VAL A 143 -0.29 5.87 5.58
C VAL A 143 0.67 5.56 4.44
N ALA A 144 0.61 6.28 3.31
CA ALA A 144 1.53 6.03 2.21
C ALA A 144 3.01 6.28 2.58
N ARG A 145 3.29 7.15 3.57
CA ARG A 145 4.64 7.34 4.13
C ARG A 145 5.04 6.19 5.05
N ALA A 146 4.16 5.81 5.98
CA ALA A 146 4.41 4.70 6.88
C ALA A 146 4.65 3.40 6.10
N ASP A 147 3.80 3.09 5.12
CA ASP A 147 3.95 1.89 4.26
C ASP A 147 5.22 1.95 3.41
N ALA A 148 5.64 3.14 2.99
CA ALA A 148 6.91 3.30 2.28
C ALA A 148 8.09 3.02 3.22
N GLN A 149 8.10 3.61 4.41
CA GLN A 149 9.14 3.41 5.41
C GLN A 149 9.24 1.95 5.85
N ALA A 150 8.09 1.28 6.06
CA ALA A 150 8.04 -0.13 6.41
C ALA A 150 8.67 -1.05 5.34
N ARG A 151 8.66 -0.64 4.07
CA ARG A 151 9.33 -1.32 2.96
C ARG A 151 10.75 -0.82 2.68
N GLY A 152 11.32 0.02 3.55
CA GLY A 152 12.62 0.66 3.33
C GLY A 152 12.65 1.68 2.18
N ALA A 153 11.48 2.10 1.67
CA ALA A 153 11.34 3.10 0.64
C ALA A 153 11.36 4.52 1.22
N SER A 154 11.67 5.51 0.37
CA SER A 154 11.61 6.91 0.76
C SER A 154 10.20 7.34 1.16
N ALA A 155 10.08 7.97 2.32
CA ALA A 155 8.83 8.61 2.74
C ALA A 155 8.44 9.77 1.80
N GLN A 156 9.41 10.47 1.23
CA GLN A 156 9.23 11.68 0.40
C GLN A 156 10.06 11.60 -0.91
N PRO A 157 9.72 10.70 -1.84
CA PRO A 157 10.51 10.47 -3.06
C PRO A 157 10.64 11.72 -3.92
N ALA A 158 9.62 12.59 -3.94
CA ALA A 158 9.70 13.88 -4.64
C ALA A 158 10.73 14.83 -4.04
N ARG A 159 10.86 14.85 -2.71
CA ARG A 159 11.88 15.67 -2.04
C ARG A 159 13.25 15.07 -2.32
N ASP A 160 13.40 13.76 -2.13
CA ASP A 160 14.68 13.08 -2.30
C ASP A 160 15.22 13.24 -3.72
N LEU A 161 14.39 13.05 -4.75
CA LEU A 161 14.78 13.27 -6.15
C LEU A 161 15.18 14.73 -6.43
N LYS A 162 14.57 15.70 -5.74
CA LYS A 162 14.85 17.13 -5.92
C LYS A 162 16.10 17.59 -5.16
N THR A 163 16.36 17.03 -3.98
CA THR A 163 17.36 17.58 -3.06
C THR A 163 18.57 16.68 -2.82
N ALA A 164 18.46 15.37 -3.03
CA ALA A 164 19.56 14.47 -2.75
C ALA A 164 20.72 14.67 -3.74
N ALA A 165 21.95 14.59 -3.22
CA ALA A 165 23.16 14.75 -4.02
C ALA A 165 23.25 13.68 -5.13
N TRP A 166 22.92 12.42 -4.82
CA TRP A 166 22.94 11.32 -5.79
C TRP A 166 21.96 11.54 -6.96
N ALA A 167 20.88 12.30 -6.76
CA ALA A 167 19.88 12.57 -7.77
C ALA A 167 20.24 13.77 -8.68
N ALA A 168 21.36 14.46 -8.43
CA ALA A 168 21.81 15.58 -9.27
C ALA A 168 21.89 15.24 -10.77
N PRO A 169 22.43 14.08 -11.20
CA PRO A 169 22.52 13.75 -12.63
C PRO A 169 21.16 13.48 -13.29
N LEU A 170 20.09 13.25 -12.52
CA LEU A 170 18.75 13.06 -13.07
C LEU A 170 18.09 14.38 -13.45
N ARG A 171 18.55 15.50 -12.85
CA ARG A 171 18.00 16.86 -12.97
C ARG A 171 18.65 17.69 -14.09
N THR A 172 19.38 17.05 -15.01
CA THR A 172 20.07 17.74 -16.10
C THR A 172 19.13 18.36 -17.12
N ASP A 173 17.96 17.77 -17.29
CA ASP A 173 16.87 18.26 -18.15
C ASP A 173 15.59 18.29 -17.31
N ASP A 174 14.99 19.48 -17.19
CA ASP A 174 13.82 19.71 -16.34
C ASP A 174 12.60 18.92 -16.81
N HIS A 175 12.44 18.76 -18.11
CA HIS A 175 11.29 18.08 -18.69
C HIS A 175 11.41 16.56 -18.50
N GLU A 176 12.57 15.98 -18.80
CA GLU A 176 12.86 14.57 -18.54
C GLU A 176 12.72 14.23 -17.05
N PHE A 177 13.20 15.13 -16.18
CA PHE A 177 13.04 14.98 -14.74
C PHE A 177 11.58 15.06 -14.29
N GLU A 178 10.77 15.95 -14.87
CA GLU A 178 9.34 16.04 -14.59
C GLU A 178 8.61 14.74 -14.99
N LEU A 179 8.94 14.15 -16.14
CA LEU A 179 8.40 12.85 -16.56
C LEU A 179 8.73 11.75 -15.54
N LEU A 180 10.00 11.67 -15.10
CA LEU A 180 10.44 10.70 -14.09
C LEU A 180 9.72 10.89 -12.76
N LEU A 181 9.67 12.12 -12.27
CA LEU A 181 9.04 12.48 -11.01
C LEU A 181 7.54 12.16 -11.03
N ASN A 182 6.86 12.51 -12.13
CA ASN A 182 5.44 12.19 -12.31
C ASN A 182 5.21 10.68 -12.29
N ALA A 183 6.00 9.90 -13.04
CA ALA A 183 5.88 8.44 -13.08
C ALA A 183 5.98 7.82 -11.68
N ILE A 184 6.99 8.19 -10.90
CA ILE A 184 7.18 7.69 -9.53
C ILE A 184 6.01 8.07 -8.61
N LEU A 185 5.51 9.30 -8.71
CA LEU A 185 4.37 9.75 -7.92
C LEU A 185 3.06 9.05 -8.31
N ARG A 186 2.85 8.76 -9.59
CA ARG A 186 1.68 8.02 -10.07
C ARG A 186 1.76 6.55 -9.66
N LEU A 187 2.91 5.90 -9.79
CA LEU A 187 3.13 4.53 -9.29
C LEU A 187 2.80 4.43 -7.80
N ARG A 188 3.26 5.40 -7.00
CA ARG A 188 2.93 5.47 -5.57
C ARG A 188 1.44 5.62 -5.29
N LYS A 189 0.70 6.27 -6.20
CA LYS A 189 -0.77 6.40 -6.15
C LYS A 189 -1.51 5.20 -6.78
N GLY A 190 -0.79 4.15 -7.17
CA GLY A 190 -1.36 2.91 -7.70
C GLY A 190 -1.53 2.85 -9.22
N ALA A 191 -0.84 3.72 -9.98
CA ALA A 191 -0.73 3.52 -11.43
C ALA A 191 -0.04 2.18 -11.73
N ARG A 192 -0.49 1.51 -12.79
CA ARG A 192 0.01 0.19 -13.19
C ARG A 192 1.16 0.25 -14.18
N ASP A 193 1.20 1.31 -14.98
CA ASP A 193 2.21 1.51 -16.00
C ASP A 193 2.86 2.90 -15.82
N PRO A 194 4.17 2.98 -15.54
CA PRO A 194 4.87 4.25 -15.49
C PRO A 194 4.87 4.97 -16.84
N LEU A 195 4.79 4.24 -17.95
CA LEU A 195 4.86 4.75 -19.33
C LEU A 195 3.53 5.31 -19.86
N ASP A 196 2.45 5.21 -19.09
CA ASP A 196 1.18 5.85 -19.39
C ASP A 196 1.24 7.37 -19.09
N ILE A 197 2.05 8.11 -19.85
CA ILE A 197 2.33 9.53 -19.60
C ILE A 197 1.06 10.38 -19.85
N PRO A 198 0.65 11.25 -18.91
CA PRO A 198 -0.43 12.21 -19.12
C PRO A 198 -0.19 13.11 -20.33
N GLY A 199 -1.25 13.38 -21.11
CA GLY A 199 -1.15 14.21 -22.33
C GLY A 199 -0.62 15.61 -22.07
N ASP A 200 -1.03 16.23 -20.95
CA ASP A 200 -0.58 17.57 -20.55
C ASP A 200 0.92 17.66 -20.27
N LEU A 201 1.59 16.54 -19.94
CA LEU A 201 3.04 16.51 -19.84
C LEU A 201 3.68 16.39 -21.22
N ILE A 202 3.12 15.60 -22.13
CA ILE A 202 3.64 15.45 -23.50
C ILE A 202 3.55 16.80 -24.25
N ASP A 203 2.42 17.49 -24.11
CA ASP A 203 2.12 18.73 -24.85
C ASP A 203 2.98 19.93 -24.42
N ARG A 204 3.65 19.87 -23.26
CA ARG A 204 4.52 20.95 -22.77
C ARG A 204 5.81 21.08 -23.58
N ALA A 205 6.30 20.00 -24.16
CA ALA A 205 7.47 20.01 -25.01
C ALA A 205 7.04 20.10 -26.48
N SER A 206 7.40 21.20 -27.14
CA SER A 206 7.01 21.44 -28.53
C SER A 206 7.49 20.31 -29.45
N GLY A 207 6.57 19.72 -30.21
CA GLY A 207 6.88 18.66 -31.18
C GLY A 207 7.17 17.29 -30.58
N MET A 208 6.89 17.08 -29.29
CA MET A 208 7.08 15.78 -28.64
C MET A 208 5.89 14.86 -28.92
N ASP A 209 6.18 13.67 -29.45
CA ASP A 209 5.19 12.59 -29.54
C ASP A 209 5.25 11.68 -28.30
N ARG A 210 4.19 10.88 -28.11
CA ARG A 210 4.08 9.95 -26.97
C ARG A 210 5.21 8.93 -26.95
N SER A 211 5.62 8.43 -28.11
CA SER A 211 6.69 7.42 -28.24
C SER A 211 8.05 7.96 -27.80
N HIS A 212 8.33 9.22 -28.10
CA HIS A 212 9.53 9.94 -27.66
C HIS A 212 9.50 10.15 -26.15
N ALA A 213 8.40 10.67 -25.61
CA ALA A 213 8.24 10.85 -24.16
C ALA A 213 8.44 9.52 -23.39
N GLN A 214 7.90 8.42 -23.91
CA GLN A 214 8.10 7.08 -23.33
C GLN A 214 9.56 6.62 -23.39
N ARG A 215 10.28 6.86 -24.50
CA ARG A 215 11.71 6.56 -24.60
C ARG A 215 12.54 7.38 -23.61
N MET A 216 12.27 8.68 -23.49
CA MET A 216 12.93 9.57 -22.52
C MET A 216 12.70 9.07 -21.09
N LEU A 217 11.45 8.75 -20.75
CA LEU A 217 11.12 8.21 -19.43
C LEU A 217 11.82 6.87 -19.16
N ARG A 218 11.87 5.94 -20.13
CA ARG A 218 12.61 4.69 -19.99
C ARG A 218 14.10 4.93 -19.71
N ASN A 219 14.73 5.83 -20.46
CA ASN A 219 16.13 6.19 -20.27
C ASN A 219 16.37 6.77 -18.87
N LYS A 220 15.47 7.64 -18.39
CA LYS A 220 15.57 8.21 -17.03
C LYS A 220 15.33 7.19 -15.93
N LEU A 221 14.40 6.27 -16.11
CA LEU A 221 14.18 5.16 -15.18
C LEU A 221 15.42 4.25 -15.11
N GLU A 222 16.05 4.00 -16.24
CA GLU A 222 17.31 3.23 -16.31
C GLU A 222 18.46 3.99 -15.64
N GLN A 223 18.59 5.30 -15.89
CA GLN A 223 19.58 6.15 -15.21
C GLN A 223 19.36 6.14 -13.68
N LEU A 224 18.11 6.21 -13.23
CA LEU A 224 17.77 6.10 -11.80
C LEU A 224 18.15 4.73 -11.24
N ARG A 225 17.89 3.64 -11.99
CA ARG A 225 18.26 2.27 -11.60
C ARG A 225 19.77 2.13 -11.39
N GLN A 226 20.57 2.76 -12.26
CA GLN A 226 22.03 2.73 -12.18
C GLN A 226 22.57 3.59 -11.04
N LEU A 227 22.05 4.81 -10.87
CA LEU A 227 22.53 5.76 -9.86
C LEU A 227 22.15 5.37 -8.43
N HIS A 228 20.93 4.85 -8.23
CA HIS A 228 20.43 4.50 -6.90
C HIS A 228 19.50 3.28 -6.95
N PRO A 229 20.05 2.06 -7.14
CA PRO A 229 19.27 0.83 -7.33
C PRO A 229 18.24 0.57 -6.22
N ALA A 230 18.59 0.80 -4.96
CA ALA A 230 17.68 0.58 -3.83
C ALA A 230 16.43 1.47 -3.90
N PHE A 231 16.58 2.71 -4.36
CA PHE A 231 15.46 3.66 -4.47
C PHE A 231 14.57 3.26 -5.64
N TYR A 232 15.18 2.87 -6.77
CA TYR A 232 14.47 2.34 -7.93
C TYR A 232 13.66 1.09 -7.55
N CYS A 233 14.28 0.09 -6.91
CA CYS A 233 13.59 -1.13 -6.49
C CYS A 233 12.38 -0.80 -5.61
N ALA A 234 12.58 0.03 -4.58
CA ALA A 234 11.55 0.33 -3.59
C ALA A 234 10.40 1.22 -4.12
N ASN A 235 10.64 2.06 -5.13
CA ASN A 235 9.64 3.01 -5.67
C ASN A 235 9.08 2.64 -7.04
N VAL A 236 9.72 1.72 -7.77
CA VAL A 236 9.30 1.31 -9.13
C VAL A 236 8.98 -0.18 -9.15
N VAL A 237 9.96 -1.04 -8.89
CA VAL A 237 9.81 -2.51 -9.01
C VAL A 237 8.73 -3.03 -8.08
N THR A 238 8.77 -2.66 -6.79
CA THR A 238 7.78 -3.11 -5.80
C THR A 238 6.34 -2.83 -6.24
N TYR A 239 6.08 -1.72 -6.92
CA TYR A 239 4.74 -1.33 -7.38
C TYR A 239 4.29 -2.06 -8.64
N LEU A 240 5.24 -2.33 -9.54
CA LEU A 240 5.00 -3.08 -10.78
C LEU A 240 4.77 -4.56 -10.48
N SER A 241 5.58 -5.16 -9.62
CA SER A 241 5.48 -6.57 -9.22
C SER A 241 4.23 -6.88 -8.39
N THR A 242 3.62 -5.89 -7.73
CA THR A 242 2.35 -6.09 -7.00
C THR A 242 1.11 -6.05 -7.89
N THR A 243 1.25 -5.82 -9.19
CA THR A 243 0.12 -5.77 -10.14
C THR A 243 -0.23 -7.13 -10.71
N GLU A 244 0.71 -8.08 -10.66
CA GLU A 244 0.56 -9.45 -11.16
C GLU A 244 0.80 -10.42 -10.01
N GLU A 245 -0.29 -10.76 -9.31
CA GLU A 245 -0.34 -11.71 -8.17
C GLU A 245 0.28 -11.20 -6.86
N LEU A 246 -0.08 -11.87 -5.75
CA LEU A 246 0.16 -11.60 -4.33
C LEU A 246 -1.03 -10.90 -3.61
N SER A 247 -2.05 -11.59 -3.07
CA SER A 247 -2.06 -12.67 -2.07
C SER A 247 -0.73 -13.34 -1.72
N ALA A 248 -0.23 -12.99 -0.53
CA ALA A 248 0.97 -13.45 0.17
C ALA A 248 2.15 -12.47 0.10
N SER A 249 2.42 -11.88 1.26
CA SER A 249 3.67 -11.27 1.74
C SER A 249 4.81 -11.03 0.74
N ALA A 250 5.11 -9.76 0.52
CA ALA A 250 6.45 -9.31 0.18
C ALA A 250 6.78 -8.09 1.06
N GLN A 251 6.93 -8.35 2.37
CA GLN A 251 7.70 -7.47 3.24
C GLN A 251 9.17 -7.87 3.09
N THR A 252 9.98 -6.92 2.66
CA THR A 252 11.45 -6.97 2.75
C THR A 252 11.85 -6.60 4.18
N THR A 253 11.28 -7.30 5.16
CA THR A 253 11.85 -7.38 6.50
C THR A 253 13.02 -8.34 6.42
N VAL A 254 14.08 -8.08 7.17
CA VAL A 254 15.09 -9.10 7.46
C VAL A 254 14.30 -10.31 7.96
N SER A 255 14.21 -11.36 7.15
CA SER A 255 13.38 -12.53 7.42
C SER A 255 13.70 -13.02 8.82
N ALA A 256 12.68 -13.14 9.66
CA ALA A 256 12.86 -13.72 10.98
C ALA A 256 13.53 -15.11 10.81
N PRO A 257 14.36 -15.58 11.76
CA PRO A 257 15.00 -16.90 11.66
C PRO A 257 14.01 -18.02 11.30
N GLU A 258 12.77 -17.92 11.75
CA GLU A 258 11.64 -18.81 11.45
C GLU A 258 11.19 -18.73 9.99
N GLU A 259 11.15 -17.55 9.39
CA GLU A 259 10.81 -17.36 7.96
C GLU A 259 11.92 -17.90 7.05
N LEU A 260 13.20 -17.76 7.44
CA LEU A 260 14.31 -18.40 6.73
C LEU A 260 14.22 -19.93 6.76
N ILE A 261 13.69 -20.51 7.84
CA ILE A 261 13.43 -21.95 7.94
C ILE A 261 12.28 -22.32 6.98
N ILE A 262 11.17 -21.58 7.00
CA ILE A 262 10.03 -21.81 6.10
C ILE A 262 10.44 -21.67 4.62
N ASP A 263 11.22 -20.66 4.26
CA ASP A 263 11.71 -20.48 2.89
C ASP A 263 12.66 -21.60 2.47
N ARG A 264 13.53 -22.09 3.37
CA ARG A 264 14.38 -23.26 3.12
C ARG A 264 13.57 -24.53 2.98
N GLU A 265 12.54 -24.73 3.80
CA GLU A 265 11.62 -25.86 3.71
C GLU A 265 10.81 -25.83 2.41
N ASN A 266 10.30 -24.67 2.02
CA ASN A 266 9.60 -24.45 0.76
C ASN A 266 10.51 -24.70 -0.44
N ALA A 267 11.75 -24.21 -0.41
CA ALA A 267 12.74 -24.47 -1.45
C ALA A 267 13.09 -25.96 -1.53
N HIS A 268 13.28 -26.63 -0.38
CA HIS A 268 13.57 -28.06 -0.32
C HIS A 268 12.38 -28.91 -0.82
N PHE A 269 11.16 -28.56 -0.43
CA PHE A 269 9.94 -29.18 -0.93
C PHE A 269 9.81 -29.01 -2.44
N ALA A 270 9.95 -27.78 -2.94
CA ALA A 270 9.87 -27.48 -4.36
C ALA A 270 10.92 -28.24 -5.17
N ARG A 271 12.18 -28.29 -4.69
CA ARG A 271 13.24 -29.10 -5.32
C ARG A 271 12.89 -30.57 -5.35
N ARG A 272 12.43 -31.16 -4.24
CA ARG A 272 12.00 -32.56 -4.21
C ARG A 272 10.86 -32.85 -5.17
N THR A 273 9.85 -31.98 -5.24
CA THR A 273 8.72 -32.12 -6.16
C THR A 273 9.18 -32.01 -7.61
N LEU A 274 10.02 -31.04 -7.95
CA LEU A 274 10.56 -30.90 -9.31
C LEU A 274 11.46 -32.07 -9.69
N THR A 275 12.34 -32.52 -8.78
CA THR A 275 13.15 -33.72 -8.98
C THR A 275 12.26 -34.93 -9.21
N ALA A 276 11.18 -35.12 -8.45
CA ALA A 276 10.24 -36.20 -8.68
C ALA A 276 9.55 -36.10 -10.05
N LEU A 277 9.10 -34.91 -10.47
CA LEU A 277 8.50 -34.69 -11.79
C LEU A 277 9.48 -34.95 -12.95
N ILE A 278 10.76 -34.67 -12.76
CA ILE A 278 11.82 -34.89 -13.76
C ILE A 278 12.37 -36.34 -13.69
N ALA A 279 12.28 -36.99 -12.53
CA ALA A 279 12.78 -38.35 -12.30
C ALA A 279 11.70 -39.42 -12.46
N ASP A 280 10.42 -39.04 -12.61
CA ASP A 280 9.31 -39.98 -12.76
C ASP A 280 9.59 -40.99 -13.87
N GLN A 281 9.36 -42.27 -13.57
CA GLN A 281 9.74 -43.40 -14.43
C GLN A 281 8.75 -43.66 -15.57
N GLY A 282 7.65 -42.89 -15.64
CA GLY A 282 6.72 -42.88 -16.76
C GLY A 282 7.35 -42.30 -18.02
N ALA A 283 7.11 -42.99 -19.16
CA ALA A 283 7.50 -42.66 -20.55
C ALA A 283 8.50 -41.50 -20.71
N ARG A 284 9.74 -41.80 -21.16
CA ARG A 284 10.84 -40.83 -21.40
C ARG A 284 10.41 -39.48 -22.02
N GLN A 285 9.40 -39.52 -22.87
CA GLN A 285 8.79 -38.33 -23.49
C GLN A 285 8.21 -37.32 -22.48
N ALA A 286 7.55 -37.77 -21.41
CA ALA A 286 7.00 -36.88 -20.38
C ALA A 286 8.12 -36.12 -19.64
N LYS A 287 9.21 -36.81 -19.32
CA LYS A 287 10.40 -36.22 -18.71
C LYS A 287 11.02 -35.12 -19.58
N ASP A 288 11.14 -35.36 -20.88
CA ASP A 288 11.69 -34.39 -21.81
C ASP A 288 10.77 -33.16 -21.95
N HIS A 289 9.45 -33.36 -21.89
CA HIS A 289 8.49 -32.25 -21.89
C HIS A 289 8.58 -31.41 -20.60
N TYR A 290 8.71 -32.02 -19.43
CA TYR A 290 8.91 -31.29 -18.16
C TYR A 290 10.21 -30.48 -18.17
N ARG A 291 11.32 -31.07 -18.63
CA ARG A 291 12.60 -30.37 -18.75
C ARG A 291 12.53 -29.22 -19.75
N ALA A 292 11.90 -29.43 -20.91
CA ALA A 292 11.73 -28.38 -21.92
C ALA A 292 10.90 -27.21 -21.38
N LEU A 293 9.82 -27.51 -20.62
CA LEU A 293 8.99 -26.49 -19.99
C LEU A 293 9.74 -25.72 -18.91
N LEU A 294 10.46 -26.41 -18.03
CA LEU A 294 11.25 -25.78 -16.97
C LEU A 294 12.40 -24.93 -17.53
N ARG A 295 13.07 -25.38 -18.61
CA ARG A 295 14.03 -24.55 -19.36
C ARG A 295 13.39 -23.30 -19.93
N ALA A 296 12.19 -23.41 -20.49
CA ALA A 296 11.47 -22.25 -21.03
C ALA A 296 11.07 -21.26 -19.91
N ILE A 297 10.73 -21.76 -18.72
CA ILE A 297 10.41 -20.95 -17.54
C ILE A 297 11.68 -20.29 -16.95
N SER A 298 12.82 -20.99 -16.96
CA SER A 298 14.10 -20.48 -16.44
C SER A 298 14.91 -19.69 -17.48
N ALA A 299 14.40 -19.54 -18.71
CA ALA A 299 15.10 -18.82 -19.77
C ALA A 299 15.12 -17.31 -19.49
N THR A 300 16.18 -16.63 -19.95
CA THR A 300 16.31 -15.17 -19.89
C THR A 300 15.24 -14.42 -20.69
N VAL A 301 14.65 -15.09 -21.69
CA VAL A 301 13.54 -14.58 -22.49
C VAL A 301 12.39 -15.58 -22.41
N LEU A 302 11.33 -15.19 -21.71
CA LEU A 302 10.13 -16.01 -21.60
C LEU A 302 9.35 -16.00 -22.93
N PRO A 303 8.86 -17.17 -23.41
CA PRO A 303 7.91 -17.19 -24.52
C PRO A 303 6.63 -16.44 -24.13
N SER A 304 5.94 -15.87 -25.13
CA SER A 304 4.66 -15.20 -24.84
C SER A 304 3.67 -16.19 -24.21
N GLY A 305 2.90 -15.73 -23.22
CA GLY A 305 1.94 -16.58 -22.49
C GLY A 305 1.04 -17.42 -23.40
N PRO A 306 0.44 -16.87 -24.47
CA PRO A 306 -0.38 -17.65 -25.41
C PRO A 306 0.40 -18.76 -26.13
N GLN A 307 1.66 -18.51 -26.51
CA GLN A 307 2.50 -19.52 -27.16
C GLN A 307 2.89 -20.64 -26.19
N LEU A 308 3.22 -20.28 -24.95
CA LEU A 308 3.57 -21.25 -23.90
C LEU A 308 2.37 -22.16 -23.58
N LEU A 309 1.18 -21.57 -23.39
CA LEU A 309 -0.03 -22.33 -23.09
C LEU A 309 -0.42 -23.25 -24.26
N ALA A 310 -0.38 -22.75 -25.50
CA ALA A 310 -0.64 -23.56 -26.69
C ALA A 310 0.34 -24.74 -26.82
N TRP A 311 1.61 -24.54 -26.45
CA TRP A 311 2.60 -25.61 -26.41
C TRP A 311 2.29 -26.63 -25.31
N VAL A 312 1.97 -26.17 -24.08
CA VAL A 312 1.66 -27.06 -22.94
C VAL A 312 0.40 -27.90 -23.20
N THR A 313 -0.67 -27.29 -23.71
CA THR A 313 -1.90 -28.01 -24.12
C THR A 313 -1.56 -29.16 -25.08
N ARG A 314 -0.66 -28.94 -26.04
CA ARG A 314 -0.24 -29.95 -27.02
C ARG A 314 0.64 -31.05 -26.42
N GLN A 315 1.63 -30.68 -25.60
CA GLN A 315 2.62 -31.63 -25.09
C GLN A 315 2.14 -32.47 -23.91
N PHE A 316 1.17 -31.96 -23.14
CA PHE A 316 0.62 -32.63 -21.97
C PHE A 316 -0.81 -33.15 -22.19
N SER A 317 -1.40 -32.93 -23.38
CA SER A 317 -2.75 -33.36 -23.73
C SER A 317 -3.81 -32.92 -22.72
N ILE A 318 -3.68 -31.68 -22.22
CA ILE A 318 -4.60 -31.05 -21.26
C ILE A 318 -5.28 -29.85 -21.89
N ASP A 319 -6.48 -29.50 -21.42
CA ASP A 319 -7.19 -28.32 -21.90
C ASP A 319 -6.48 -27.01 -21.52
N MET A 320 -6.92 -25.88 -22.11
CA MET A 320 -6.30 -24.57 -21.91
C MET A 320 -6.33 -24.09 -20.44
N LYS A 321 -7.41 -24.39 -19.71
CA LYS A 321 -7.58 -23.95 -18.33
C LYS A 321 -6.72 -24.80 -17.38
N ALA A 322 -6.62 -26.09 -17.65
CA ALA A 322 -5.71 -27.00 -16.99
C ALA A 322 -4.25 -26.64 -17.29
N ALA A 323 -3.91 -26.28 -18.53
CA ALA A 323 -2.59 -25.82 -18.93
C ALA A 323 -2.18 -24.54 -18.18
N GLU A 324 -3.10 -23.58 -18.05
CA GLU A 324 -2.85 -22.35 -17.27
C GLU A 324 -2.55 -22.65 -15.80
N THR A 325 -3.39 -23.49 -15.16
CA THR A 325 -3.22 -23.88 -13.76
C THR A 325 -1.91 -24.63 -13.55
N PHE A 326 -1.59 -25.53 -14.48
CA PHE A 326 -0.38 -26.34 -14.47
C PHE A 326 0.89 -25.49 -14.63
N VAL A 327 0.91 -24.58 -15.61
CA VAL A 327 2.04 -23.65 -15.82
C VAL A 327 2.25 -22.75 -14.61
N ARG A 328 1.18 -22.18 -14.04
CA ARG A 328 1.29 -21.37 -12.81
C ARG A 328 1.86 -22.16 -11.64
N THR A 329 1.45 -23.42 -11.49
CA THR A 329 1.95 -24.29 -10.43
C THR A 329 3.45 -24.59 -10.63
N LEU A 330 3.86 -24.90 -11.85
CA LEU A 330 5.27 -25.15 -12.18
C LEU A 330 6.14 -23.89 -12.03
N ILE A 331 5.65 -22.71 -12.41
CA ILE A 331 6.36 -21.44 -12.20
C ILE A 331 6.58 -21.20 -10.71
N ARG A 332 5.54 -21.39 -9.88
CA ARG A 332 5.67 -21.24 -8.41
C ARG A 332 6.71 -22.20 -7.84
N LEU A 333 6.68 -23.47 -8.24
CA LEU A 333 7.68 -24.45 -7.81
C LEU A 333 9.09 -24.07 -8.28
N ALA A 334 9.24 -23.63 -9.54
CA ALA A 334 10.55 -23.21 -10.08
C ALA A 334 11.11 -21.98 -9.36
N CYS A 335 10.26 -20.98 -9.06
CA CYS A 335 10.65 -19.81 -8.28
C CYS A 335 11.04 -20.18 -6.84
N SER A 336 10.25 -21.01 -6.17
CA SER A 336 10.55 -21.48 -4.80
C SER A 336 11.83 -22.32 -4.74
N ALA A 337 12.13 -23.13 -5.76
CA ALA A 337 13.34 -23.95 -5.83
C ALA A 337 14.62 -23.13 -6.11
N GLY A 338 14.46 -21.97 -6.76
CA GLY A 338 15.52 -21.12 -7.32
C GLY A 338 15.75 -21.41 -8.80
N LEU A 339 15.57 -20.39 -9.66
CA LEU A 339 15.65 -20.56 -11.12
C LEU A 339 17.04 -21.03 -11.60
N ASP A 340 18.12 -20.61 -10.93
CA ASP A 340 19.48 -21.06 -11.24
C ASP A 340 19.65 -22.57 -10.98
N TRP A 341 19.03 -23.08 -9.91
CA TRP A 341 19.02 -24.52 -9.61
C TRP A 341 18.21 -25.28 -10.66
N VAL A 342 17.04 -24.76 -11.04
CA VAL A 342 16.19 -25.37 -12.09
C VAL A 342 16.92 -25.41 -13.43
N ALA A 343 17.63 -24.35 -13.80
CA ALA A 343 18.41 -24.29 -15.04
C ALA A 343 19.52 -25.36 -15.06
N ALA A 344 20.22 -25.57 -13.93
CA ALA A 344 21.27 -26.58 -13.80
C ALA A 344 20.74 -28.03 -13.85
N GLU A 345 19.59 -28.30 -13.25
CA GLU A 345 18.97 -29.64 -13.26
C GLU A 345 18.30 -29.98 -14.60
N CYS A 346 17.98 -28.96 -15.38
CA CYS A 346 17.32 -29.12 -16.67
C CYS A 346 18.27 -29.05 -17.86
N THR A 347 19.51 -28.57 -17.75
CA THR A 347 20.54 -28.75 -18.81
C THR A 347 20.76 -30.22 -19.10
#